data_AF-A0A2V9CCE6-F1
#
_entry.id   AF-A0A2V9CCE6-F1
#
_cell.length_a   1.000
_cell.length_b   1.000
_cell.length_c   1.000
_cell.angle_alpha   90.00
_cell.angle_beta   90.00
_cell.angle_gamma   90.00
#
_symmetry.space_group_name_H-M   'P 1'
#
loop_
_entity.id
_entity.type
_entity.pdbx_description
1 polymer ?
#
loop_
_entity_poly.entity_id
_entity_poly.type
_entity_poly.pdbx_seq_one_letter_code
_entity_poly.pdbx_strand_id
1 'polypeptide(L)'
;MLHRGFVLLAAGLAVATPSLPLGAQASPNIEKLAALTAERVAKTHAQHVLTTTLQGCLLNTQVCAVLDAALLTALERVASSAQLVSREQAASLLKKHGFLA
;
A
#
# COMPACT_ATOMS: atom_id res chain seq x y z
N MET A 1 2.30 -63.10 12.76
CA MET A 1 3.54 -62.67 12.06
C MET A 1 3.10 -61.77 10.91
N LEU A 2 3.03 -60.44 11.02
CA LEU A 2 4.05 -59.39 11.24
C LEU A 2 5.12 -59.33 10.13
N HIS A 3 4.93 -58.43 9.16
CA HIS A 3 5.89 -57.45 8.57
C HIS A 3 5.32 -56.96 7.22
N ARG A 4 4.91 -55.68 7.08
CA ARG A 4 5.72 -54.47 6.82
C ARG A 4 6.21 -54.36 5.37
N GLY A 5 5.93 -53.20 4.76
CA GLY A 5 6.66 -52.64 3.62
C GLY A 5 5.90 -52.77 2.30
N PHE A 6 5.86 -51.79 1.40
CA PHE A 6 6.63 -50.57 1.31
C PHE A 6 5.89 -49.60 0.38
N VAL A 7 5.96 -48.32 0.72
CA VAL A 7 5.34 -47.16 0.07
C VAL A 7 5.77 -47.07 -1.40
N LEU A 8 4.83 -47.02 -2.34
CA LEU A 8 5.10 -46.65 -3.73
C LEU A 8 5.12 -45.12 -3.84
N LEU A 9 6.35 -44.60 -4.00
CA LEU A 9 6.67 -43.20 -4.24
C LEU A 9 5.84 -42.64 -5.41
N ALA A 10 4.98 -41.66 -5.13
CA ALA A 10 4.52 -40.73 -6.14
C ALA A 10 5.72 -39.84 -6.53
N ALA A 11 6.25 -40.05 -7.74
CA ALA A 11 7.24 -39.17 -8.35
C ALA A 11 6.59 -37.81 -8.62
N GLY A 12 6.63 -36.94 -7.62
CA GLY A 12 6.32 -35.52 -7.78
C GLY A 12 7.39 -34.89 -8.65
N LEU A 13 7.03 -34.58 -9.90
CA LEU A 13 7.73 -33.56 -10.70
C LEU A 13 7.52 -32.21 -10.02
N ALA A 14 8.29 -31.96 -8.96
CA ALA A 14 8.51 -30.64 -8.44
C ALA A 14 9.37 -29.90 -9.47
N VAL A 15 8.71 -29.29 -10.44
CA VAL A 15 9.30 -28.22 -11.23
C VAL A 15 9.65 -27.14 -10.22
N ALA A 16 10.90 -27.13 -9.79
CA ALA A 16 11.46 -26.04 -9.02
C ALA A 16 11.48 -24.82 -9.95
N THR A 17 10.37 -24.10 -10.01
CA THR A 17 10.39 -22.71 -10.43
C THR A 17 11.28 -22.01 -9.42
N PRO A 18 12.45 -21.47 -9.80
CA PRO A 18 13.17 -20.60 -8.89
C PRO A 18 12.20 -19.47 -8.56
N SER A 19 11.78 -19.41 -7.29
CA SER A 19 11.05 -18.29 -6.73
C SER A 19 11.98 -17.09 -6.88
N LEU A 20 11.85 -16.40 -8.01
CA LEU A 20 12.46 -15.11 -8.26
C LEU A 20 12.14 -14.24 -7.06
N PRO A 21 13.14 -13.63 -6.41
CA PRO A 21 12.88 -12.79 -5.26
C PRO A 21 11.91 -11.69 -5.71
N LEU A 22 10.74 -11.61 -5.07
CA LEU A 22 9.75 -10.55 -5.25
C LEU A 22 10.27 -9.15 -4.83
N GLY A 23 11.59 -8.99 -4.63
CA GLY A 23 12.25 -7.75 -4.20
C GLY A 23 12.44 -6.71 -5.30
N ALA A 24 11.84 -6.87 -6.49
CA ALA A 24 11.93 -5.90 -7.59
C ALA A 24 10.70 -4.96 -7.72
N GLN A 25 9.73 -5.02 -6.81
CA GLN A 25 8.43 -4.34 -6.99
C GLN A 25 8.10 -3.22 -5.99
N ALA A 26 9.09 -2.43 -5.59
CA ALA A 26 8.85 -1.01 -5.31
C ALA A 26 9.69 -0.20 -6.29
N SER A 27 9.08 0.16 -7.43
CA SER A 27 9.78 0.90 -8.48
C SER A 27 10.30 2.24 -7.92
N PRO A 28 11.55 2.65 -8.21
CA PRO A 28 12.07 3.96 -7.80
C PRO A 28 11.20 5.13 -8.32
N ASN A 29 10.42 4.89 -9.38
CA ASN A 29 9.47 5.88 -9.89
C ASN A 29 8.26 6.06 -8.95
N ILE A 30 7.82 5.01 -8.26
CA ILE A 30 6.73 5.08 -7.28
C ILE A 30 7.16 5.89 -6.07
N GLU A 31 8.36 5.62 -5.54
CA GLU A 31 8.93 6.40 -4.43
C GLU A 31 9.14 7.86 -4.82
N LYS A 32 9.65 8.12 -6.02
CA LYS A 32 9.82 9.48 -6.55
C LYS A 32 8.47 10.21 -6.68
N LEU A 33 7.44 9.53 -7.18
CA LEU A 33 6.11 10.10 -7.31
C LEU A 33 5.51 10.42 -5.94
N ALA A 34 5.64 9.52 -4.98
CA ALA A 34 5.23 9.74 -3.60
C ALA A 34 5.94 10.95 -2.97
N ALA A 35 7.26 11.06 -3.13
CA ALA A 35 8.05 12.17 -2.62
C ALA A 35 7.62 13.52 -3.23
N LEU A 36 7.46 13.58 -4.56
CA LEU A 36 7.00 14.80 -5.25
C LEU A 36 5.59 15.20 -4.83
N THR A 37 4.71 14.22 -4.62
CA THR A 37 3.34 14.47 -4.15
C THR A 37 3.36 15.05 -2.74
N ALA A 38 4.14 14.44 -1.83
CA ALA A 38 4.28 14.91 -0.47
C ALA A 38 4.87 16.33 -0.42
N GLU A 39 5.87 16.63 -1.24
CA GLU A 39 6.46 17.98 -1.34
C GLU A 39 5.41 19.03 -1.77
N ARG A 40 4.53 18.69 -2.71
CA ARG A 40 3.44 19.59 -3.12
C ARG A 40 2.45 19.81 -1.98
N VAL A 41 2.07 18.76 -1.25
CA VAL A 41 1.17 18.87 -0.09
C VAL A 41 1.79 19.72 1.01
N ALA A 42 3.09 19.58 1.28
CA ALA A 42 3.78 20.40 2.28
C ALA A 42 3.66 21.90 1.97
N LYS A 43 3.70 22.28 0.68
CA LYS A 43 3.58 23.68 0.23
C LYS A 43 2.17 24.25 0.38
N THR A 44 1.13 23.43 0.55
CA THR A 44 -0.25 23.94 0.72
C THR A 44 -0.58 24.30 2.17
N HIS A 45 0.32 24.03 3.13
CA HIS A 45 0.08 24.25 4.57
C HIS A 45 -1.27 23.67 5.06
N ALA A 46 -1.65 22.51 4.52
CA ALA A 46 -2.90 21.85 4.88
C ALA A 46 -2.86 21.39 6.35
N GLN A 47 -3.95 21.62 7.09
CA GLN A 47 -4.09 21.10 8.46
C GLN A 47 -4.50 19.62 8.48
N HIS A 48 -5.28 19.19 7.48
CA HIS A 48 -5.73 17.81 7.32
C HIS A 48 -5.43 17.35 5.90
N VAL A 49 -4.85 16.16 5.77
CA VAL A 49 -4.57 15.52 4.49
C VAL A 49 -5.39 14.24 4.42
N LEU A 50 -6.41 14.23 3.55
CA LEU A 50 -7.19 13.03 3.30
C LEU A 50 -6.32 12.04 2.51
N THR A 51 -6.00 10.93 3.14
CA THR A 51 -5.34 9.81 2.50
C THR A 51 -6.43 8.85 2.03
N THR A 52 -6.84 8.96 0.76
CA THR A 52 -7.73 7.96 0.17
C THR A 52 -6.96 6.66 0.00
N THR A 53 -7.16 5.74 0.94
CA THR A 53 -6.70 4.35 0.85
C THR A 53 -7.44 3.69 -0.30
N LEU A 54 -6.82 3.65 -1.49
CA LEU A 54 -6.98 2.70 -2.61
C LEU A 54 -8.38 2.17 -3.02
N GLN A 55 -9.49 2.72 -2.55
CA GLN A 55 -10.83 2.29 -2.96
C GLN A 55 -11.07 2.54 -4.47
N GLY A 56 -10.25 3.39 -5.10
CA GLY A 56 -10.27 3.66 -6.54
C GLY A 56 -9.24 2.92 -7.38
N CYS A 57 -8.34 2.10 -6.80
CA CYS A 57 -7.34 1.40 -7.60
C CYS A 57 -7.86 0.05 -8.11
N LEU A 58 -8.32 0.03 -9.36
CA LEU A 58 -8.98 -1.13 -9.97
C LEU A 58 -8.06 -1.97 -10.86
N LEU A 59 -6.87 -1.47 -11.22
CA LEU A 59 -6.02 -2.09 -12.25
C LEU A 59 -4.92 -2.99 -11.69
N ASN A 60 -4.17 -2.52 -10.68
CA ASN A 60 -3.10 -3.30 -10.05
C ASN A 60 -3.01 -2.95 -8.57
N THR A 61 -3.65 -3.76 -7.74
CA THR A 61 -3.78 -3.54 -6.30
C THR A 61 -2.42 -3.54 -5.59
N GLN A 62 -1.44 -4.30 -6.10
CA GLN A 62 -0.10 -4.38 -5.50
C GLN A 62 0.71 -3.11 -5.74
N VAL A 63 0.76 -2.62 -6.98
CA VAL A 63 1.42 -1.33 -7.30
C VAL A 63 0.80 -0.19 -6.50
N CYS A 64 -0.52 -0.23 -6.36
CA CYS A 64 -1.25 0.73 -5.57
C CYS A 64 -0.94 0.65 -4.08
N ALA A 65 -0.88 -0.54 -3.48
CA ALA A 65 -0.47 -0.72 -2.09
C ALA A 65 0.93 -0.15 -1.84
N VAL A 66 1.85 -0.37 -2.78
CA VAL A 66 3.22 0.16 -2.69
C VAL A 66 3.24 1.69 -2.79
N LEU A 67 2.47 2.28 -3.72
CA LEU A 67 2.36 3.73 -3.84
C LEU A 67 1.75 4.36 -2.58
N ASP A 68 0.69 3.77 -2.04
CA ASP A 68 0.00 4.27 -0.86
C ASP A 68 0.92 4.25 0.37
N ALA A 69 1.63 3.15 0.59
CA ALA A 69 2.63 3.05 1.64
C ALA A 69 3.75 4.09 1.47
N ALA A 70 4.30 4.21 0.26
CA ALA A 70 5.36 5.19 -0.02
C ALA A 70 4.90 6.63 0.19
N LEU A 71 3.66 6.95 -0.20
CA LEU A 71 3.06 8.28 -0.02
C LEU A 71 2.83 8.60 1.45
N LEU A 72 2.29 7.67 2.23
CA LEU A 72 2.11 7.85 3.68
C LEU A 72 3.45 8.15 4.36
N THR A 73 4.47 7.34 4.11
CA THR A 73 5.80 7.57 4.68
C THR A 73 6.41 8.90 4.24
N ALA A 74 6.19 9.31 2.98
CA ALA A 74 6.67 10.59 2.49
C ALA A 74 5.96 11.77 3.16
N LEU A 75 4.63 11.68 3.33
CA LEU A 75 3.81 12.70 4.00
C LEU A 75 4.17 12.85 5.47
N GLU A 76 4.37 11.75 6.20
CA GLU A 76 4.82 11.80 7.61
C GLU A 76 6.13 12.57 7.78
N ARG A 77 7.03 12.49 6.80
CA ARG A 77 8.33 13.21 6.84
C ARG A 77 8.20 14.71 6.58
N VAL A 78 7.32 15.11 5.66
CA VAL A 78 7.28 16.52 5.19
C VAL A 78 6.13 17.33 5.76
N ALA A 79 5.08 16.66 6.24
CA ALA A 79 3.85 17.27 6.75
C ALA A 79 3.61 16.82 8.20
N SER A 80 4.65 16.88 9.03
CA SER A 80 4.59 16.48 10.45
C SER A 80 3.61 17.30 11.29
N SER A 81 3.19 18.48 10.82
CA SER A 81 2.16 19.32 11.42
C SER A 81 0.75 19.06 10.88
N ALA A 82 0.61 18.31 9.78
CA ALA A 82 -0.67 18.01 9.17
C ALA A 82 -1.19 16.67 9.67
N GLN A 83 -2.47 16.62 10.04
CA GLN A 83 -3.10 15.36 10.42
C GLN A 83 -3.49 14.58 9.17
N LEU A 84 -2.96 13.36 9.03
CA LEU A 84 -3.47 12.40 8.05
C LEU A 84 -4.84 11.91 8.53
N VAL A 85 -5.87 12.03 7.69
CA VAL A 85 -7.24 11.66 8.05
C VAL A 85 -7.81 10.60 7.10
N SER A 86 -8.56 9.66 7.66
CA SER A 86 -9.30 8.67 6.88
C SER A 86 -10.50 9.30 6.15
N ARG A 87 -11.11 8.55 5.23
CA ARG A 87 -12.33 8.98 4.54
C ARG A 87 -13.47 9.29 5.50
N GLU A 88 -13.65 8.49 6.54
CA GLU A 88 -14.71 8.62 7.55
C GLU A 88 -14.47 9.86 8.42
N GLN A 89 -13.20 10.10 8.79
CA GLN A 89 -12.80 11.29 9.53
C GLN A 89 -12.99 12.55 8.69
N ALA A 90 -12.58 12.53 7.42
CA ALA A 90 -12.83 13.62 6.49
C ALA A 90 -14.33 13.88 6.30
N ALA A 91 -15.14 12.84 6.12
CA ALA A 91 -16.60 12.98 6.03
C ALA A 91 -17.20 13.62 7.30
N SER A 92 -16.71 13.23 8.48
CA SER A 92 -17.13 13.82 9.75
C SER A 92 -16.73 15.29 9.87
N LEU A 93 -15.50 15.65 9.47
CA LEU A 93 -15.04 17.04 9.41
C LEU A 93 -15.89 17.87 8.45
N LEU A 94 -16.14 17.34 7.24
CA LEU A 94 -16.94 18.02 6.23
C LEU A 94 -18.39 18.23 6.70
N LYS A 95 -19.02 17.24 7.36
CA LYS A 95 -20.34 17.40 7.99
C LYS A 95 -20.31 18.46 9.09
N LYS A 96 -19.32 18.41 9.99
CA LYS A 96 -19.15 19.39 11.09
C LYS A 96 -19.05 20.82 10.55
N HIS A 97 -18.41 21.01 9.40
CA HIS A 97 -18.25 22.31 8.76
C HIS A 97 -19.37 22.65 7.76
N GLY A 98 -20.42 21.84 7.64
CA GLY A 98 -21.59 22.11 6.79
C GLY A 98 -21.39 21.87 5.30
N PHE A 99 -20.29 21.22 4.89
CA PHE A 99 -20.03 20.88 3.49
C PHE A 99 -20.74 19.60 3.04
N LEU A 100 -21.17 18.75 3.99
CA LEU A 100 -21.95 17.55 3.75
C LEU A 100 -23.17 17.52 4.67
N ALA A 101 -24.30 17.05 4.15
CA ALA A 101 -25.50 16.73 4.92
C ALA A 101 -25.34 15.38 5.66
#